data_AF-A0A7X6T8P3-F1
#
_entry.id   AF-A0A7X6T8P3-F1
#
_cell.length_a   1.000
_cell.length_b   1.000
_cell.length_c   1.000
_cell.angle_alpha   90.00
_cell.angle_beta   90.00
_cell.angle_gamma   90.00
#
_symmetry.space_group_name_H-M   'P 1'
#
loop_
_entity.id
_entity.type
_entity.pdbx_description
1 polymer ?
#
loop_
_entity_poly.entity_id
_entity_poly.type
_entity_poly.pdbx_seq_one_letter_code
_entity_poly.pdbx_strand_id
1 'polypeptide(L)'
;MTGLFGGTFDPFHQAHRVLAQEALRQLDLGQLIVMPVGRPPHKERRTSFATFRFEMAWLGVEGLDGALVSDDEIREPGVDYTCHTVLRLKKKYGLKELLLLSGSDVLMSIDSWYRPADLLKEVSLAVAVRGGDDRSWVEKRAAAVGLRYGTCVRLFDMPAMDLSASRIRDLVVSGGDIDGLCPSKVVDFIRRYRPYARGEAFACLSDADWQDLLDLEEAAWPLLSRERRLHSVSVAQYAARLAVLNGVNCKVAASAGLLHDLAKELAAPRLEELALRYVQLYRHDLPKEYLTGDLAHGPASAVMAADLLGAQDASFAQAIAWHSTAHPDMTVLGEILFLADKIAYDRNFGRLEEIRALAEERDLAAAMKRCLEEVFKALNREGKKPCSLSIEAYEKYLKTG
;
A
#
# COMPACT_ATOMS: atom_id res chain seq x y z
N MET A 1 -19.21 -15.91 -17.58
CA MET A 1 -18.14 -15.16 -18.27
C MET A 1 -17.38 -14.34 -17.24
N THR A 2 -16.06 -14.18 -17.39
CA THR A 2 -15.22 -13.41 -16.44
C THR A 2 -14.72 -12.14 -17.11
N GLY A 3 -14.91 -11.00 -16.44
CA GLY A 3 -14.33 -9.72 -16.82
C GLY A 3 -13.02 -9.45 -16.07
N LEU A 4 -12.12 -8.70 -16.69
CA LEU A 4 -10.93 -8.10 -16.08
C LEU A 4 -11.00 -6.58 -16.25
N PHE A 5 -11.05 -5.84 -15.16
CA PHE A 5 -11.04 -4.38 -15.13
C PHE A 5 -9.77 -3.89 -14.44
N GLY A 6 -8.74 -3.61 -15.25
CA GLY A 6 -7.47 -3.07 -14.79
C GLY A 6 -7.51 -1.56 -14.62
N GLY A 7 -6.83 -1.04 -13.60
CA GLY A 7 -6.78 0.40 -13.38
C GLY A 7 -5.78 0.80 -12.30
N THR A 8 -5.36 2.06 -12.32
CA THR A 8 -4.46 2.57 -11.27
C THR A 8 -5.17 2.70 -9.92
N PHE A 9 -6.46 3.06 -9.95
CA PHE A 9 -7.33 3.22 -8.78
C PHE A 9 -6.71 4.08 -7.66
N ASP A 10 -6.30 5.29 -8.01
CA ASP A 10 -5.59 6.22 -7.13
C ASP A 10 -6.32 7.59 -7.04
N PRO A 11 -7.57 7.66 -6.56
CA PRO A 11 -8.37 6.59 -5.91
C PRO A 11 -9.27 5.79 -6.85
N PHE A 12 -9.82 4.68 -6.33
CA PHE A 12 -11.07 4.10 -6.84
C PHE A 12 -12.23 5.07 -6.56
N HIS A 13 -13.05 5.41 -7.55
CA HIS A 13 -14.03 6.48 -7.47
C HIS A 13 -15.35 6.09 -8.13
N GLN A 14 -16.38 6.94 -8.04
CA GLN A 14 -17.74 6.58 -8.44
C GLN A 14 -17.85 6.16 -9.91
N ALA A 15 -17.12 6.80 -10.82
CA ALA A 15 -17.11 6.37 -12.23
C ALA A 15 -16.53 4.96 -12.43
N HIS A 16 -15.54 4.52 -11.64
CA HIS A 16 -15.06 3.13 -11.67
C HIS A 16 -16.13 2.16 -11.15
N ARG A 17 -16.82 2.53 -10.06
CA ARG A 17 -17.90 1.72 -9.46
C ARG A 17 -19.05 1.53 -10.44
N VAL A 18 -19.50 2.61 -11.08
CA VAL A 18 -20.59 2.59 -12.06
C VAL A 18 -20.21 1.77 -13.28
N LEU A 19 -18.99 1.92 -13.81
CA LEU A 19 -18.51 1.09 -14.92
C LEU A 19 -18.54 -0.40 -14.56
N ALA A 20 -18.01 -0.77 -13.38
CA ALA A 20 -18.02 -2.16 -12.91
C ALA A 20 -19.45 -2.70 -12.76
N GLN A 21 -20.36 -1.91 -12.18
CA GLN A 21 -21.77 -2.27 -11.99
C GLN A 21 -22.50 -2.46 -13.32
N GLU A 22 -22.34 -1.54 -14.26
CA GLU A 22 -22.98 -1.64 -15.58
C GLU A 22 -22.42 -2.79 -16.41
N ALA A 23 -21.12 -3.06 -16.30
CA ALA A 23 -20.52 -4.21 -16.97
C ALA A 23 -21.05 -5.54 -16.42
N LEU A 24 -21.14 -5.69 -15.09
CA LEU A 24 -21.74 -6.87 -14.46
C LEU A 24 -23.18 -7.10 -14.96
N ARG A 25 -23.98 -6.03 -15.00
CA ARG A 25 -25.40 -6.07 -15.37
C ARG A 25 -25.64 -6.29 -16.87
N GLN A 26 -24.95 -5.57 -17.74
CA GLN A 26 -25.23 -5.55 -19.18
C GLN A 26 -24.51 -6.64 -19.95
N LEU A 27 -23.36 -7.12 -19.46
CA LEU A 27 -22.56 -8.16 -20.12
C LEU A 27 -22.79 -9.55 -19.52
N ASP A 28 -23.70 -9.69 -18.55
CA ASP A 28 -24.02 -10.93 -17.84
C ASP A 28 -22.76 -11.64 -17.32
N LEU A 29 -21.90 -10.86 -16.66
CA LEU A 29 -20.65 -11.38 -16.10
C LEU A 29 -20.97 -12.16 -14.83
N GLY A 30 -20.55 -13.43 -14.79
CA GLY A 30 -20.59 -14.22 -13.57
C GLY A 30 -19.55 -13.76 -12.55
N GLN A 31 -18.50 -13.09 -13.03
CA GLN A 31 -17.47 -12.51 -12.18
C GLN A 31 -16.75 -11.35 -12.89
N LEU A 32 -16.36 -10.34 -12.13
CA LEU A 32 -15.49 -9.25 -12.54
C LEU A 32 -14.27 -9.18 -11.61
N ILE A 33 -13.08 -9.33 -12.17
CA ILE A 33 -11.80 -9.14 -11.48
C ILE A 33 -11.38 -7.68 -11.66
N VAL A 34 -11.38 -6.92 -10.58
CA VAL A 34 -10.81 -5.56 -10.52
C VAL A 34 -9.34 -5.68 -10.13
N MET A 35 -8.45 -5.12 -10.95
CA MET A 35 -7.01 -5.30 -10.82
C MET A 35 -6.30 -3.95 -10.68
N PRO A 36 -5.95 -3.52 -9.46
CA PRO A 36 -5.02 -2.42 -9.25
C PRO A 36 -3.68 -2.76 -9.89
N VAL A 37 -3.19 -1.86 -10.74
CA VAL A 37 -1.92 -2.08 -11.45
C VAL A 37 -0.74 -2.13 -10.48
N GLY A 38 0.20 -3.05 -10.68
CA GLY A 38 1.50 -3.08 -10.00
C GLY A 38 2.43 -2.00 -10.57
N ARG A 39 3.37 -2.40 -11.44
CA ARG A 39 4.30 -1.48 -12.14
C ARG A 39 3.94 -1.32 -13.62
N PRO A 40 3.19 -0.28 -14.00
CA PRO A 40 2.96 -0.01 -15.41
C PRO A 40 4.23 0.53 -16.08
N PRO A 41 4.56 0.08 -17.30
CA PRO A 41 5.76 0.52 -18.05
C PRO A 41 5.81 2.01 -18.39
N HIS A 42 4.67 2.71 -18.29
CA HIS A 42 4.46 4.03 -18.92
C HIS A 42 4.00 5.13 -17.94
N LYS A 43 4.33 5.07 -16.65
CA LYS A 43 3.91 6.14 -15.73
C LYS A 43 4.96 7.23 -15.56
N GLU A 44 4.60 8.40 -16.09
CA GLU A 44 5.23 9.70 -15.89
C GLU A 44 4.93 10.32 -14.50
N ARG A 45 4.22 9.62 -13.59
CA ARG A 45 3.76 10.21 -12.31
C ARG A 45 3.92 9.29 -11.10
N ARG A 46 4.18 9.89 -9.94
CA ARG A 46 4.12 9.23 -8.62
C ARG A 46 2.70 8.73 -8.33
N THR A 47 2.52 7.43 -8.18
CA THR A 47 1.31 6.82 -7.61
C THR A 47 1.44 6.69 -6.11
N SER A 48 0.31 6.62 -5.40
CA SER A 48 0.31 6.19 -4.00
C SER A 48 0.77 4.71 -3.88
N PHE A 49 1.23 4.33 -2.69
CA PHE A 49 1.56 2.95 -2.34
C PHE A 49 0.49 1.96 -2.81
N ALA A 50 0.92 0.81 -3.33
CA ALA A 50 0.07 -0.23 -3.89
C ALA A 50 -0.98 -0.72 -2.89
N THR A 51 -0.63 -0.77 -1.61
CA THR A 51 -1.52 -1.17 -0.52
C THR A 51 -2.71 -0.23 -0.46
N PHE A 52 -2.49 1.08 -0.46
CA PHE A 52 -3.59 2.05 -0.43
C PHE A 52 -4.49 1.94 -1.66
N ARG A 53 -3.92 1.74 -2.85
CA ARG A 53 -4.70 1.58 -4.09
C ARG A 53 -5.53 0.30 -4.08
N PHE A 54 -4.94 -0.80 -3.62
CA PHE A 54 -5.63 -2.08 -3.45
C PHE A 54 -6.79 -1.96 -2.47
N GLU A 55 -6.58 -1.33 -1.32
CA GLU A 55 -7.61 -1.14 -0.30
C GLU A 55 -8.75 -0.25 -0.78
N MET A 56 -8.44 0.85 -1.47
CA MET A 56 -9.46 1.70 -2.07
C MET A 56 -10.26 0.96 -3.15
N ALA A 57 -9.63 0.08 -3.94
CA ALA A 57 -10.37 -0.78 -4.87
C ALA A 57 -11.25 -1.80 -4.14
N TRP A 58 -10.72 -2.47 -3.10
CA TRP A 58 -11.46 -3.44 -2.28
C TRP A 58 -12.71 -2.82 -1.66
N LEU A 59 -12.55 -1.69 -0.97
CA LEU A 59 -13.66 -0.94 -0.38
C LEU A 59 -14.60 -0.38 -1.46
N GLY A 60 -14.05 -0.01 -2.62
CA GLY A 60 -14.80 0.59 -3.71
C GLY A 60 -15.75 -0.37 -4.43
N VAL A 61 -15.43 -1.67 -4.46
CA VAL A 61 -16.29 -2.71 -5.07
C VAL A 61 -17.25 -3.36 -4.07
N GLU A 62 -17.16 -3.04 -2.78
CA GLU A 62 -17.98 -3.69 -1.76
C GLU A 62 -19.48 -3.54 -2.07
N GLY A 63 -20.23 -4.64 -1.92
CA GLY A 63 -21.65 -4.72 -2.27
C GLY A 63 -21.96 -4.81 -3.77
N LEU A 64 -20.96 -4.99 -4.63
CA LEU A 64 -21.16 -5.39 -6.03
C LEU A 64 -21.05 -6.91 -6.16
N ASP A 65 -22.19 -7.59 -6.26
CA ASP A 65 -22.23 -9.04 -6.45
C ASP A 65 -21.47 -9.45 -7.72
N GLY A 66 -20.54 -10.39 -7.57
CA GLY A 66 -19.68 -10.85 -8.66
C GLY A 66 -18.38 -10.06 -8.84
N ALA A 67 -18.17 -8.93 -8.15
CA ALA A 67 -16.89 -8.22 -8.19
C ALA A 67 -15.89 -8.78 -7.15
N LEU A 68 -14.64 -8.99 -7.57
CA LEU A 68 -13.51 -9.31 -6.72
C LEU A 68 -12.34 -8.39 -7.02
N VAL A 69 -11.45 -8.18 -6.05
CA VAL A 69 -10.18 -7.47 -6.27
C VAL A 69 -9.04 -8.46 -6.23
N SER A 70 -8.14 -8.39 -7.21
CA SER A 70 -6.91 -9.19 -7.24
C SER A 70 -5.67 -8.32 -7.07
N ASP A 71 -4.66 -8.85 -6.38
CA ASP A 71 -3.32 -8.27 -6.21
C ASP A 71 -2.28 -8.96 -7.12
N ASP A 72 -2.72 -9.73 -8.14
CA ASP A 72 -1.84 -10.52 -9.01
C ASP A 72 -0.81 -9.69 -9.81
N GLU A 73 -1.06 -8.41 -10.07
CA GLU A 73 -0.05 -7.51 -10.68
C GLU A 73 0.88 -6.89 -9.62
N ILE A 74 0.44 -6.75 -8.37
CA ILE A 74 1.28 -6.19 -7.29
C ILE A 74 2.27 -7.23 -6.75
N ARG A 75 1.87 -8.50 -6.72
CA ARG A 75 2.68 -9.61 -6.19
C ARG A 75 3.91 -9.96 -7.02
N GLU A 76 3.86 -9.67 -8.32
CA GLU A 76 4.88 -10.10 -9.26
C GLU A 76 5.87 -8.96 -9.51
N PRO A 77 7.14 -9.11 -9.14
CA PRO A 77 8.11 -8.06 -9.37
C PRO A 77 8.36 -7.89 -10.88
N GLY A 78 8.38 -6.63 -11.34
CA GLY A 78 8.72 -6.28 -12.71
C GLY A 78 7.61 -5.53 -13.43
N VAL A 79 7.79 -5.32 -14.73
CA VAL A 79 6.85 -4.52 -15.55
C VAL A 79 5.59 -5.32 -15.89
N ASP A 80 4.44 -4.76 -15.53
CA ASP A 80 3.13 -5.35 -15.81
C ASP A 80 2.61 -4.94 -17.19
N TYR A 81 2.82 -5.84 -18.16
CA TYR A 81 2.12 -5.78 -19.43
C TYR A 81 0.81 -6.56 -19.34
N THR A 82 -0.32 -5.93 -19.72
CA THR A 82 -1.65 -6.59 -19.68
C THR A 82 -1.68 -7.93 -20.41
N CYS A 83 -0.92 -8.09 -21.50
CA CYS A 83 -0.77 -9.36 -22.21
C CYS A 83 -0.25 -10.49 -21.28
N HIS A 84 0.74 -10.20 -20.43
CA HIS A 84 1.29 -11.19 -19.50
C HIS A 84 0.30 -11.50 -18.37
N THR A 85 -0.37 -10.46 -17.83
CA THR A 85 -1.41 -10.62 -16.81
C THR A 85 -2.55 -11.51 -17.29
N VAL A 86 -3.08 -11.26 -18.49
CA VAL A 86 -4.13 -12.08 -19.09
C VAL A 86 -3.72 -13.54 -19.20
N LEU A 87 -2.54 -13.82 -19.76
CA LEU A 87 -2.06 -15.20 -19.93
C LEU A 87 -1.90 -15.91 -18.58
N ARG A 88 -1.37 -15.20 -17.57
CA ARG A 88 -1.21 -15.72 -16.21
C ARG A 88 -2.57 -16.03 -15.58
N LEU A 89 -3.53 -15.11 -15.66
CA LEU A 89 -4.87 -15.31 -15.11
C LEU A 89 -5.61 -16.45 -15.80
N LYS A 90 -5.56 -16.53 -17.13
CA LYS A 90 -6.17 -17.64 -17.88
C LYS A 90 -5.59 -18.98 -17.45
N LYS A 91 -4.27 -19.07 -17.28
CA LYS A 91 -3.60 -20.28 -16.78
C LYS A 91 -3.99 -20.60 -15.33
N LYS A 92 -3.92 -19.61 -14.44
CA LYS A 92 -4.16 -19.76 -12.98
C LYS A 92 -5.59 -20.21 -12.68
N TYR A 93 -6.58 -19.63 -13.38
CA TYR A 93 -8.00 -19.86 -13.13
C TYR A 93 -8.67 -20.77 -14.17
N GLY A 94 -7.92 -21.30 -15.15
CA GLY A 94 -8.47 -22.15 -16.21
C GLY A 94 -9.49 -21.44 -17.12
N LEU A 95 -9.34 -20.13 -17.31
CA LEU A 95 -10.31 -19.31 -18.06
C LEU A 95 -10.13 -19.53 -19.56
N LYS A 96 -11.19 -19.99 -20.22
CA LYS A 96 -11.24 -20.13 -21.68
C LYS A 96 -11.43 -18.79 -22.37
N GLU A 97 -12.27 -17.93 -21.79
CA GLU A 97 -12.61 -16.61 -22.30
C GLU A 97 -12.46 -15.58 -21.19
N LEU A 98 -11.96 -14.40 -21.54
CA LEU A 98 -11.81 -13.26 -20.67
C LEU A 98 -12.26 -12.00 -21.43
N LEU A 99 -13.07 -11.17 -20.77
CA LEU A 99 -13.44 -9.85 -21.29
C LEU A 99 -12.55 -8.80 -20.61
N LEU A 100 -11.76 -8.07 -21.39
CA LEU A 100 -10.99 -6.94 -20.89
C LEU A 100 -11.86 -5.69 -20.93
N LEU A 101 -12.20 -5.16 -19.76
CA LEU A 101 -13.04 -3.98 -19.58
C LEU A 101 -12.20 -2.71 -19.64
N SER A 102 -12.68 -1.71 -20.38
CA SER A 102 -12.12 -0.37 -20.37
C SER A 102 -13.15 0.69 -20.79
N GLY A 103 -12.80 1.96 -20.65
CA GLY A 103 -13.51 3.05 -21.30
C GLY A 103 -13.24 3.11 -22.81
N SER A 104 -13.97 3.97 -23.51
CA SER A 104 -13.84 4.22 -24.95
C SER A 104 -12.44 4.70 -25.38
N ASP A 105 -11.65 5.24 -24.46
CA ASP A 105 -10.25 5.66 -24.67
C ASP A 105 -9.33 4.52 -25.12
N VAL A 106 -9.62 3.27 -24.71
CA VAL A 106 -8.83 2.10 -25.13
C VAL A 106 -8.79 1.94 -26.65
N LEU A 107 -9.87 2.31 -27.34
CA LEU A 107 -9.99 2.17 -28.80
C LEU A 107 -8.99 3.06 -29.57
N MET A 108 -8.43 4.07 -28.89
CA MET A 108 -7.39 4.94 -29.43
C MET A 108 -6.00 4.44 -29.09
N SER A 109 -5.81 3.93 -27.88
CA SER A 109 -4.48 3.56 -27.39
C SER A 109 -4.11 2.09 -27.64
N ILE A 110 -5.06 1.20 -27.94
CA ILE A 110 -4.80 -0.26 -27.96
C ILE A 110 -3.67 -0.66 -28.91
N ASP A 111 -3.49 0.10 -30.01
CA ASP A 111 -2.44 -0.14 -30.99
C ASP A 111 -1.02 0.10 -30.42
N SER A 112 -0.89 0.89 -29.35
CA SER A 112 0.40 1.21 -28.69
C SER A 112 0.73 0.28 -27.52
N TRP A 113 -0.18 -0.62 -27.14
CA TRP A 113 0.05 -1.54 -26.02
C TRP A 113 1.10 -2.59 -26.40
N TYR A 114 1.74 -3.19 -25.40
CA TYR A 114 2.71 -4.26 -25.64
C TYR A 114 2.03 -5.51 -26.23
N ARG A 115 2.49 -5.94 -27.42
CA ARG A 115 1.98 -7.11 -28.17
C ARG A 115 0.44 -7.13 -28.29
N PRO A 116 -0.18 -6.10 -28.91
CA PRO A 116 -1.63 -5.96 -28.90
C PRO A 116 -2.31 -7.07 -29.71
N ALA A 117 -1.68 -7.53 -30.79
CA ALA A 117 -2.16 -8.65 -31.59
C ALA A 117 -2.18 -9.97 -30.83
N ASP A 118 -1.28 -10.17 -29.87
CA ASP A 118 -1.26 -11.40 -29.07
C ASP A 118 -2.22 -11.29 -27.90
N LEU A 119 -2.31 -10.12 -27.25
CA LEU A 119 -3.33 -9.85 -26.24
C LEU A 119 -4.75 -10.06 -26.78
N LEU A 120 -5.08 -9.48 -27.95
CA LEU A 120 -6.44 -9.51 -28.50
C LEU A 120 -6.85 -10.85 -29.11
N LYS A 121 -5.92 -11.79 -29.31
CA LYS A 121 -6.25 -13.21 -29.56
C LYS A 121 -6.73 -13.92 -28.30
N GLU A 122 -6.30 -13.44 -27.13
CA GLU A 122 -6.54 -14.10 -25.85
C GLU A 122 -7.77 -13.56 -25.12
N VAL A 123 -8.24 -12.37 -25.47
CA VAL A 123 -9.38 -11.67 -24.84
C VAL A 123 -10.36 -11.12 -25.87
N SER A 124 -11.60 -10.92 -25.43
CA SER A 124 -12.52 -9.96 -26.06
C SER A 124 -12.44 -8.62 -25.33
N LEU A 125 -12.75 -7.52 -26.01
CA LEU A 125 -12.86 -6.20 -25.38
C LEU A 125 -14.30 -5.93 -24.94
N ALA A 126 -14.46 -5.31 -23.79
CA ALA A 126 -15.70 -4.72 -23.30
C ALA A 126 -15.48 -3.22 -23.10
N VAL A 127 -16.09 -2.40 -23.93
CA VAL A 127 -15.85 -0.95 -23.98
C VAL A 127 -17.09 -0.20 -23.49
N ALA A 128 -16.92 0.57 -22.43
CA ALA A 128 -17.96 1.43 -21.90
C ALA A 128 -18.14 2.66 -22.80
N VAL A 129 -19.35 2.83 -23.34
CA VAL A 129 -19.78 4.04 -24.03
C VAL A 129 -20.33 5.01 -22.99
N ARG A 130 -19.62 6.10 -22.73
CA ARG A 130 -20.09 7.10 -21.77
C ARG A 130 -21.17 7.95 -22.43
N GLY A 131 -22.15 8.41 -21.66
CA GLY A 131 -23.23 9.27 -22.19
C GLY A 131 -22.77 10.57 -22.87
N GLY A 132 -21.51 10.99 -22.70
CA GLY A 132 -20.90 12.14 -23.39
C GLY A 132 -20.08 11.78 -24.65
N ASP A 133 -19.93 10.49 -24.96
CA ASP A 133 -19.15 10.02 -26.11
C ASP A 133 -19.94 10.15 -27.42
N ASP A 134 -19.25 10.38 -28.54
CA ASP A 134 -19.84 10.18 -29.87
C ASP A 134 -20.01 8.68 -30.14
N ARG A 135 -21.22 8.17 -29.88
CA ARG A 135 -21.55 6.76 -30.07
C ARG A 135 -21.24 6.25 -31.47
N SER A 136 -21.53 7.04 -32.51
CA SER A 136 -21.28 6.62 -33.90
C SER A 136 -19.78 6.42 -34.13
N TRP A 137 -18.96 7.32 -33.58
CA TRP A 137 -17.52 7.20 -33.63
C TRP A 137 -17.02 5.97 -32.86
N VAL A 138 -17.53 5.73 -31.64
CA VAL A 138 -17.14 4.57 -30.82
C VAL A 138 -17.47 3.26 -31.54
N GLU A 139 -18.67 3.13 -32.09
CA GLU A 139 -19.12 1.95 -32.84
C GLU A 139 -18.24 1.69 -34.07
N LYS A 140 -17.93 2.73 -34.85
CA LYS A 140 -17.04 2.61 -36.02
C LYS A 140 -15.64 2.17 -35.61
N ARG A 141 -15.08 2.75 -34.55
CA ARG A 141 -13.72 2.43 -34.10
C ARG A 141 -13.65 1.03 -33.48
N ALA A 142 -14.65 0.63 -32.70
CA ALA A 142 -14.78 -0.71 -32.17
C ALA A 142 -14.82 -1.77 -33.29
N ALA A 143 -15.62 -1.53 -34.34
CA ALA A 143 -15.67 -2.41 -35.51
C ALA A 143 -14.30 -2.49 -36.22
N ALA A 144 -13.60 -1.37 -36.35
CA ALA A 144 -12.28 -1.33 -36.97
C ALA A 144 -11.22 -2.12 -36.16
N VAL A 145 -11.22 -1.98 -34.83
CA VAL A 145 -10.34 -2.76 -33.93
C VAL A 145 -10.68 -4.24 -34.01
N GLY A 146 -11.97 -4.59 -33.96
CA GLY A 146 -12.43 -5.97 -34.07
C GLY A 146 -11.99 -6.63 -35.39
N LEU A 147 -12.14 -5.93 -36.52
CA LEU A 147 -11.70 -6.40 -37.83
C LEU A 147 -10.17 -6.54 -37.91
N ARG A 148 -9.43 -5.55 -37.41
CA ARG A 148 -7.95 -5.52 -37.48
C ARG A 148 -7.33 -6.69 -36.73
N TYR A 149 -7.85 -7.02 -35.55
CA TYR A 149 -7.25 -8.00 -34.65
C TYR A 149 -7.99 -9.34 -34.60
N GLY A 150 -9.14 -9.47 -35.29
CA GLY A 150 -9.96 -10.67 -35.26
C GLY A 150 -10.55 -10.95 -33.88
N THR A 151 -10.85 -9.88 -33.11
CA THR A 151 -11.37 -9.98 -31.73
C THR A 151 -12.80 -9.44 -31.64
N CYS A 152 -13.57 -9.92 -30.67
CA CYS A 152 -14.89 -9.38 -30.37
C CYS A 152 -14.74 -8.12 -29.51
N VAL A 153 -15.38 -7.01 -29.93
CA VAL A 153 -15.50 -5.79 -29.15
C VAL A 153 -16.97 -5.61 -28.78
N ARG A 154 -17.29 -5.74 -27.49
CA ARG A 154 -18.63 -5.55 -26.94
C ARG A 154 -18.75 -4.15 -26.39
N LEU A 155 -19.81 -3.45 -26.75
CA LEU A 155 -20.14 -2.13 -26.20
C LEU A 155 -21.18 -2.30 -25.10
N PHE A 156 -21.07 -1.50 -24.04
CA PHE A 156 -22.08 -1.36 -23.01
C PHE A 156 -22.20 0.10 -22.59
N ASP A 157 -23.37 0.52 -22.14
CA ASP A 157 -23.66 1.91 -21.86
C ASP A 157 -23.31 2.27 -20.40
N MET A 158 -22.79 3.46 -20.15
CA MET A 158 -22.68 4.04 -18.81
C MET A 158 -23.05 5.52 -18.81
N PRO A 159 -23.60 6.08 -17.71
CA PRO A 159 -23.94 7.49 -17.65
C PRO A 159 -22.70 8.38 -17.85
N ALA A 160 -22.93 9.60 -18.34
CA ALA A 160 -21.88 10.61 -18.41
C ALA A 160 -21.44 10.98 -16.98
N MET A 161 -20.14 10.89 -16.71
CA MET A 161 -19.55 11.24 -15.43
C MET A 161 -18.26 12.02 -15.65
N ASP A 162 -18.26 13.30 -15.28
CA ASP A 162 -17.06 14.15 -15.28
C ASP A 162 -16.28 13.97 -13.97
N LEU A 163 -15.74 12.78 -13.78
CA LEU A 163 -14.94 12.41 -12.61
C LEU A 163 -13.60 11.85 -13.05
N SER A 164 -12.52 12.40 -12.49
CA SER A 164 -11.17 11.90 -12.69
C SER A 164 -10.45 11.75 -11.35
N ALA A 165 -9.62 10.72 -11.26
CA ALA A 165 -8.78 10.52 -10.08
C ALA A 165 -7.82 11.70 -9.82
N SER A 166 -7.38 12.44 -10.83
CA SER A 166 -6.55 13.65 -10.64
C SER A 166 -7.32 14.74 -9.91
N ARG A 167 -8.50 15.10 -10.39
CA ARG A 167 -9.36 16.11 -9.76
C ARG A 167 -9.68 15.77 -8.30
N ILE A 168 -9.94 14.50 -8.00
CA ILE A 168 -10.21 14.05 -6.62
C ILE A 168 -8.97 14.23 -5.73
N ARG A 169 -7.77 13.88 -6.21
CA ARG A 169 -6.53 14.09 -5.46
C ARG A 169 -6.27 15.58 -5.20
N ASP A 170 -6.49 16.43 -6.21
CA ASP A 170 -6.30 17.88 -6.08
C ASP A 170 -7.26 18.46 -5.01
N LEU A 171 -8.53 18.01 -5.01
CA LEU A 171 -9.50 18.36 -3.98
C LEU A 171 -9.01 17.96 -2.59
N VAL A 172 -8.58 16.70 -2.39
CA VAL A 172 -8.08 16.22 -1.09
C VAL A 172 -6.89 17.06 -0.61
N VAL A 173 -5.92 17.34 -1.49
CA VAL A 173 -4.74 18.13 -1.14
C VAL A 173 -5.12 19.57 -0.77
N SER A 174 -6.15 20.14 -1.42
CA SER A 174 -6.67 21.48 -1.10
C SER A 174 -7.61 21.53 0.12
N GLY A 175 -7.86 20.40 0.79
CA GLY A 175 -8.82 20.30 1.90
C GLY A 175 -10.29 20.36 1.47
N GLY A 176 -10.56 20.14 0.18
CA GLY A 176 -11.91 20.10 -0.38
C GLY A 176 -12.66 18.81 -0.03
N ASP A 177 -13.98 18.86 -0.16
CA ASP A 177 -14.85 17.71 0.07
C ASP A 177 -14.86 16.76 -1.13
N ILE A 178 -14.87 15.46 -0.84
CA ILE A 178 -14.90 14.36 -1.82
C ILE A 178 -16.10 13.43 -1.61
N ASP A 179 -17.02 13.77 -0.70
CA ASP A 179 -18.25 13.02 -0.49
C ASP A 179 -19.05 12.92 -1.81
N GLY A 180 -19.49 11.70 -2.13
CA GLY A 180 -20.17 11.39 -3.39
C GLY A 180 -19.28 11.25 -4.63
N LEU A 181 -18.01 11.70 -4.59
CA LEU A 181 -17.05 11.49 -5.69
C LEU A 181 -16.46 10.08 -5.67
N CYS A 182 -16.35 9.49 -4.47
CA CYS A 182 -15.93 8.11 -4.22
C CYS A 182 -17.01 7.37 -3.41
N PRO A 183 -17.01 6.03 -3.42
CA PRO A 183 -17.79 5.25 -2.45
C PRO A 183 -17.44 5.68 -1.02
N SER A 184 -18.42 5.75 -0.12
CA SER A 184 -18.26 6.31 1.24
C SER A 184 -17.11 5.69 2.01
N LYS A 185 -16.97 4.36 1.96
CA LYS A 185 -15.86 3.63 2.60
C LYS A 185 -14.48 4.03 2.06
N VAL A 186 -14.39 4.39 0.77
CA VAL A 186 -13.15 4.91 0.18
C VAL A 186 -12.87 6.34 0.67
N VAL A 187 -13.90 7.16 0.86
CA VAL A 187 -13.75 8.50 1.46
C VAL A 187 -13.24 8.40 2.89
N ASP A 188 -13.86 7.54 3.72
CA ASP A 188 -13.43 7.30 5.10
C ASP A 188 -11.98 6.82 5.17
N PHE A 189 -11.61 5.92 4.26
CA PHE A 189 -10.24 5.45 4.11
C PHE A 189 -9.28 6.59 3.77
N ILE A 190 -9.59 7.42 2.78
CA ILE A 190 -8.74 8.55 2.38
C ILE A 190 -8.58 9.55 3.54
N ARG A 191 -9.65 9.88 4.25
CA ARG A 191 -9.64 10.78 5.41
C ARG A 191 -8.78 10.23 6.55
N ARG A 192 -8.88 8.93 6.82
CA ARG A 192 -8.13 8.26 7.89
C ARG A 192 -6.66 8.07 7.55
N TYR A 193 -6.35 7.42 6.43
CA TYR A 193 -4.98 6.97 6.07
C TYR A 193 -4.18 8.01 5.29
N ARG A 194 -4.80 9.11 4.86
CA ARG A 194 -4.15 10.25 4.20
C ARG A 194 -3.19 9.86 3.05
N PRO A 195 -3.58 8.97 2.11
CA PRO A 195 -2.69 8.47 1.04
C PRO A 195 -2.10 9.57 0.14
N TYR A 196 -2.70 10.77 0.15
CA TYR A 196 -2.30 11.91 -0.68
C TYR A 196 -1.53 13.00 0.07
N ALA A 197 -1.21 12.83 1.37
CA ALA A 197 -0.39 13.75 2.16
C ALA A 197 1.11 13.71 1.79
N ARG A 198 1.43 13.69 0.49
CA ARG A 198 2.79 13.53 -0.03
C ARG A 198 3.64 14.78 0.19
N GLY A 199 3.03 15.97 0.13
CA GLY A 199 3.72 17.24 0.35
C GLY A 199 4.36 17.33 1.73
N GLU A 200 3.76 16.69 2.72
CA GLU A 200 4.20 16.72 4.11
C GLU A 200 5.32 15.72 4.43
N ALA A 201 5.32 14.56 3.77
CA ALA A 201 6.22 13.46 4.09
C ALA A 201 7.27 13.17 3.00
N PHE A 202 6.92 13.32 1.73
CA PHE A 202 7.68 12.76 0.60
C PHE A 202 8.10 13.79 -0.45
N ALA A 203 7.82 15.08 -0.24
CA ALA A 203 8.21 16.15 -1.16
C ALA A 203 9.74 16.23 -1.36
N CYS A 204 10.52 15.78 -0.38
CA CYS A 204 11.99 15.76 -0.43
C CYS A 204 12.57 14.62 -1.29
N LEU A 205 11.78 13.60 -1.66
CA LEU A 205 12.27 12.46 -2.42
C LEU A 205 12.34 12.77 -3.91
N SER A 206 13.35 12.24 -4.60
CA SER A 206 13.39 12.19 -6.06
C SER A 206 12.36 11.17 -6.60
N ASP A 207 12.09 11.19 -7.91
CA ASP A 207 11.22 10.18 -8.52
C ASP A 207 11.83 8.77 -8.45
N ALA A 208 13.17 8.67 -8.54
CA ALA A 208 13.88 7.41 -8.37
C ALA A 208 13.75 6.89 -6.93
N ASP A 209 13.94 7.75 -5.92
CA ASP A 209 13.78 7.34 -4.52
C ASP A 209 12.34 6.96 -4.18
N TRP A 210 11.37 7.63 -4.79
CA TRP A 210 9.97 7.24 -4.65
C TRP A 210 9.70 5.87 -5.27
N GLN A 211 10.25 5.61 -6.46
CA GLN A 211 10.13 4.31 -7.11
C GLN A 211 10.77 3.20 -6.28
N ASP A 212 11.94 3.44 -5.67
CA ASP A 212 12.59 2.47 -4.78
C ASP A 212 11.72 2.09 -3.58
N LEU A 213 10.93 3.02 -3.03
CA LEU A 213 9.97 2.72 -1.95
C LEU A 213 8.79 1.88 -2.42
N LEU A 214 8.28 2.14 -3.63
CA LEU A 214 7.22 1.30 -4.24
C LEU A 214 7.75 -0.12 -4.51
N ASP A 215 8.97 -0.22 -5.04
CA ASP A 215 9.63 -1.50 -5.30
C ASP A 215 9.83 -2.29 -4.01
N LEU A 216 10.17 -1.61 -2.92
CA LEU A 216 10.32 -2.21 -1.61
C LEU A 216 9.00 -2.70 -1.02
N GLU A 217 7.93 -1.92 -1.16
CA GLU A 217 6.57 -2.33 -0.76
C GLU A 217 6.15 -3.62 -1.48
N GLU A 218 6.37 -3.69 -2.79
CA GLU A 218 6.04 -4.87 -3.58
C GLU A 218 6.86 -6.10 -3.19
N ALA A 219 8.16 -5.93 -2.91
CA ALA A 219 9.00 -7.01 -2.41
C ALA A 219 8.54 -7.54 -1.04
N ALA A 220 8.01 -6.66 -0.18
CA ALA A 220 7.42 -7.03 1.11
C ALA A 220 6.00 -7.62 0.99
N TRP A 221 5.29 -7.36 -0.12
CA TRP A 221 3.90 -7.73 -0.31
C TRP A 221 3.55 -9.19 0.00
N PRO A 222 4.27 -10.21 -0.52
CA PRO A 222 3.93 -11.62 -0.28
C PRO A 222 4.24 -12.09 1.15
N LEU A 223 5.01 -11.31 1.92
CA LEU A 223 5.45 -11.66 3.28
C LEU A 223 4.46 -11.20 4.35
N LEU A 224 3.52 -10.33 4.00
CA LEU A 224 2.62 -9.66 4.93
C LEU A 224 1.16 -9.99 4.61
N SER A 225 0.32 -10.11 5.63
CA SER A 225 -1.13 -10.08 5.46
C SER A 225 -1.61 -8.71 4.99
N ARG A 226 -2.89 -8.65 4.59
CA ARG A 226 -3.56 -7.41 4.19
C ARG A 226 -3.50 -6.34 5.27
N GLU A 227 -3.80 -6.72 6.51
CA GLU A 227 -3.80 -5.80 7.66
C GLU A 227 -2.38 -5.28 7.94
N ARG A 228 -1.38 -6.17 7.86
CA ARG A 228 0.02 -5.77 8.08
C ARG A 228 0.55 -4.85 7.00
N ARG A 229 0.23 -5.07 5.73
CA ARG A 229 0.59 -4.14 4.65
C ARG A 229 0.04 -2.74 4.93
N LEU A 230 -1.23 -2.65 5.33
CA LEU A 230 -1.86 -1.37 5.67
C LEU A 230 -1.14 -0.66 6.82
N HIS A 231 -0.80 -1.41 7.86
CA HIS A 231 -0.05 -0.90 8.98
C HIS A 231 1.35 -0.41 8.56
N SER A 232 2.14 -1.24 7.88
CA SER A 232 3.49 -0.91 7.41
C SER A 232 3.52 0.35 6.55
N VAL A 233 2.58 0.53 5.62
CA VAL A 233 2.53 1.74 4.79
C VAL A 233 2.13 2.98 5.61
N SER A 234 1.24 2.84 6.60
CA SER A 234 0.92 3.95 7.51
C SER A 234 2.12 4.35 8.36
N VAL A 235 2.86 3.38 8.89
CA VAL A 235 4.12 3.61 9.63
C VAL A 235 5.17 4.26 8.74
N ALA A 236 5.37 3.77 7.51
CA ALA A 236 6.29 4.36 6.55
C ALA A 236 5.98 5.83 6.26
N GLN A 237 4.69 6.16 6.06
CA GLN A 237 4.26 7.54 5.84
C GLN A 237 4.53 8.44 7.05
N TYR A 238 4.22 7.96 8.25
CA TYR A 238 4.40 8.75 9.46
C TYR A 238 5.88 8.88 9.86
N ALA A 239 6.67 7.82 9.70
CA ALA A 239 8.12 7.82 9.91
C ALA A 239 8.80 8.80 8.95
N ALA A 240 8.39 8.85 7.68
CA ALA A 240 8.88 9.82 6.71
C ALA A 240 8.60 11.28 7.14
N ARG A 241 7.36 11.56 7.62
CA ARG A 241 6.99 12.88 8.15
C ARG A 241 7.87 13.29 9.33
N LEU A 242 8.01 12.42 10.33
CA LEU A 242 8.88 12.70 11.48
C LEU A 242 10.35 12.84 11.09
N ALA A 243 10.83 12.07 10.11
CA ALA A 243 12.19 12.18 9.61
C ALA A 243 12.47 13.54 8.96
N VAL A 244 11.56 14.04 8.13
CA VAL A 244 11.66 15.39 7.54
C VAL A 244 11.72 16.46 8.64
N LEU A 245 10.90 16.35 9.68
CA LEU A 245 10.88 17.32 10.79
C LEU A 245 12.15 17.30 11.64
N ASN A 246 12.81 16.14 11.76
CA ASN A 246 13.97 15.93 12.63
C ASN A 246 15.30 15.84 11.86
N GLY A 247 15.32 16.13 10.55
CA GLY A 247 16.55 16.13 9.74
C GLY A 247 17.13 14.73 9.48
N VAL A 248 16.32 13.67 9.58
CA VAL A 248 16.71 12.29 9.26
C VAL A 248 16.38 12.01 7.79
N ASN A 249 17.14 11.13 7.14
CA ASN A 249 16.88 10.76 5.76
C ASN A 249 15.47 10.14 5.60
N CYS A 250 14.61 10.82 4.86
CA CYS A 250 13.21 10.44 4.65
C CYS A 250 13.06 9.05 4.03
N LYS A 251 13.88 8.70 3.03
CA LYS A 251 13.82 7.39 2.36
C LYS A 251 14.17 6.28 3.34
N VAL A 252 15.23 6.46 4.11
CA VAL A 252 15.67 5.50 5.13
C VAL A 252 14.58 5.26 6.18
N ALA A 253 13.94 6.32 6.67
CA ALA A 253 12.85 6.20 7.64
C ALA A 253 11.60 5.52 7.05
N ALA A 254 11.22 5.87 5.81
CA ALA A 254 10.11 5.22 5.11
C ALA A 254 10.38 3.73 4.87
N SER A 255 11.58 3.37 4.41
CA SER A 255 12.00 1.97 4.23
C SER A 255 11.96 1.19 5.54
N ALA A 256 12.42 1.79 6.65
CA ALA A 256 12.34 1.15 7.96
C ALA A 256 10.87 0.90 8.36
N GLY A 257 9.99 1.87 8.12
CA GLY A 257 8.55 1.73 8.35
C GLY A 257 7.88 0.66 7.49
N LEU A 258 8.25 0.51 6.22
CA LEU A 258 7.71 -0.55 5.36
C LEU A 258 8.10 -1.95 5.86
N LEU A 259 9.30 -2.09 6.42
CA LEU A 259 9.90 -3.39 6.74
C LEU A 259 9.88 -3.78 8.22
N HIS A 260 9.43 -2.90 9.12
CA HIS A 260 9.58 -3.10 10.56
C HIS A 260 8.92 -4.37 11.10
N ASP A 261 7.83 -4.81 10.46
CA ASP A 261 6.95 -5.90 10.87
C ASP A 261 7.02 -7.14 9.95
N LEU A 262 8.04 -7.25 9.08
CA LEU A 262 8.19 -8.36 8.11
C LEU A 262 8.10 -9.76 8.72
N ALA A 263 8.60 -9.92 9.94
CA ALA A 263 8.63 -11.20 10.63
C ALA A 263 7.40 -11.42 11.53
N LYS A 264 6.46 -10.46 11.62
CA LYS A 264 5.40 -10.46 12.64
C LYS A 264 4.46 -11.66 12.55
N GLU A 265 4.32 -12.24 11.37
CA GLU A 265 3.41 -13.36 11.09
C GLU A 265 4.15 -14.69 10.88
N LEU A 266 5.46 -14.74 11.14
CA LEU A 266 6.23 -15.98 11.07
C LEU A 266 5.96 -16.87 12.27
N ALA A 267 6.02 -18.19 12.03
CA ALA A 267 5.95 -19.18 13.10
C ALA A 267 7.17 -19.10 14.03
N ALA A 268 6.96 -19.32 15.33
CA ALA A 268 7.95 -19.15 16.38
C ALA A 268 9.34 -19.77 16.09
N PRO A 269 9.47 -21.02 15.59
CA PRO A 269 10.80 -21.59 15.33
C PRO A 269 11.64 -20.77 14.35
N ARG A 270 11.02 -20.28 13.27
CA ARG A 270 11.71 -19.45 12.27
C ARG A 270 11.95 -18.03 12.78
N LEU A 271 10.99 -17.50 13.54
CA LEU A 271 11.08 -16.18 14.16
C LEU A 271 12.28 -16.09 15.11
N GLU A 272 12.43 -17.06 16.00
CA GLU A 272 13.51 -17.13 16.99
C GLU A 272 14.87 -17.39 16.32
N GLU A 273 14.92 -18.24 15.28
CA GLU A 273 16.13 -18.45 14.47
C GLU A 273 16.64 -17.13 13.86
N LEU A 274 15.75 -16.35 13.25
CA LEU A 274 16.09 -15.06 12.66
C LEU A 274 16.50 -14.04 13.73
N ALA A 275 15.84 -14.01 14.88
CA ALA A 275 16.22 -13.14 15.99
C ALA A 275 17.61 -13.48 16.55
N LEU A 276 17.98 -14.76 16.63
CA LEU A 276 19.33 -15.19 17.02
C LEU A 276 20.38 -14.79 15.96
N ARG A 277 20.04 -14.87 14.68
CA ARG A 277 20.90 -14.40 13.59
C ARG A 277 21.18 -12.90 13.69
N TYR A 278 20.22 -12.08 14.13
CA TYR A 278 20.43 -10.65 14.39
C TYR A 278 21.56 -10.42 15.40
N VAL A 279 21.51 -11.11 16.55
CA VAL A 279 22.55 -11.02 17.59
C VAL A 279 23.93 -11.37 17.03
N GLN A 280 24.02 -12.41 16.20
CA GLN A 280 25.28 -12.84 15.58
C GLN A 280 25.82 -11.82 14.57
N LEU A 281 24.95 -11.24 13.75
CA LEU A 281 25.34 -10.29 12.70
C LEU A 281 25.78 -8.94 13.28
N TYR A 282 25.04 -8.41 14.24
CA TYR A 282 25.25 -7.05 14.77
C TYR A 282 25.98 -7.02 16.12
N ARG A 283 26.33 -8.19 16.67
CA ARG A 283 27.05 -8.35 17.95
C ARG A 283 26.36 -7.63 19.12
N HIS A 284 25.03 -7.62 19.12
CA HIS A 284 24.23 -7.05 20.20
C HIS A 284 23.94 -8.10 21.27
N ASP A 285 24.12 -7.74 22.53
CA ASP A 285 23.66 -8.56 23.65
C ASP A 285 22.21 -8.19 23.98
N LEU A 286 21.26 -9.00 23.50
CA LEU A 286 19.84 -8.82 23.78
C LEU A 286 19.39 -9.83 24.84
N PRO A 287 18.59 -9.41 25.84
CA PRO A 287 18.05 -10.35 26.82
C PRO A 287 17.22 -11.44 26.14
N LYS A 288 17.24 -12.67 26.69
CA LYS A 288 16.60 -13.83 26.06
C LYS A 288 15.11 -13.61 25.76
N GLU A 289 14.40 -12.85 26.58
CA GLU A 289 12.98 -12.51 26.38
C GLU A 289 12.71 -11.75 25.05
N TYR A 290 13.70 -11.03 24.50
CA TYR A 290 13.61 -10.31 23.22
C TYR A 290 13.81 -11.21 22.01
N LEU A 291 14.33 -12.41 22.22
CA LEU A 291 14.64 -13.38 21.18
C LEU A 291 13.58 -14.48 21.10
N THR A 292 12.49 -14.36 21.86
CA THR A 292 11.41 -15.35 21.96
C THR A 292 10.03 -14.75 21.82
N GLY A 293 9.07 -15.54 21.36
CA GLY A 293 7.66 -15.16 21.27
C GLY A 293 7.42 -13.88 20.46
N ASP A 294 6.43 -13.09 20.86
CA ASP A 294 6.00 -11.90 20.12
C ASP A 294 7.06 -10.80 20.03
N LEU A 295 8.08 -10.77 20.90
CA LEU A 295 9.11 -9.72 20.89
C LEU A 295 10.20 -9.98 19.84
N ALA A 296 10.39 -11.24 19.44
CA ALA A 296 11.41 -11.66 18.48
C ALA A 296 11.20 -11.09 17.05
N HIS A 297 9.99 -10.62 16.72
CA HIS A 297 9.71 -10.08 15.39
C HIS A 297 10.52 -8.84 15.03
N GLY A 298 10.89 -7.98 15.99
CA GLY A 298 11.74 -6.82 15.70
C GLY A 298 13.10 -7.26 15.15
N PRO A 299 13.91 -7.98 15.93
CA PRO A 299 15.22 -8.48 15.49
C PRO A 299 15.13 -9.36 14.23
N ALA A 300 14.12 -10.22 14.13
CA ALA A 300 13.90 -11.05 12.95
C ALA A 300 13.58 -10.22 11.69
N SER A 301 12.74 -9.17 11.81
CA SER A 301 12.43 -8.26 10.70
C SER A 301 13.65 -7.48 10.26
N ALA A 302 14.56 -7.11 11.17
CA ALA A 302 15.81 -6.46 10.82
C ALA A 302 16.72 -7.35 9.95
N VAL A 303 16.74 -8.67 10.21
CA VAL A 303 17.46 -9.65 9.38
C VAL A 303 16.80 -9.80 8.01
N MET A 304 15.47 -9.94 7.97
CA MET A 304 14.74 -10.05 6.69
C MET A 304 14.88 -8.78 5.84
N ALA A 305 14.87 -7.60 6.47
CA ALA A 305 15.10 -6.33 5.80
C ALA A 305 16.50 -6.26 5.19
N ALA A 306 17.53 -6.74 5.91
CA ALA A 306 18.89 -6.82 5.38
C ALA A 306 19.01 -7.84 4.23
N ASP A 307 18.27 -8.95 4.27
CA ASP A 307 18.23 -9.91 3.17
C ASP A 307 17.57 -9.32 1.91
N LEU A 308 16.56 -8.45 2.07
CA LEU A 308 15.87 -7.78 0.96
C LEU A 308 16.66 -6.62 0.34
N LEU A 309 17.25 -5.76 1.17
CA LEU A 309 17.95 -4.54 0.73
C LEU A 309 19.46 -4.74 0.50
N GLY A 310 19.99 -5.91 0.86
CA GLY A 310 21.43 -6.07 1.12
C GLY A 310 21.84 -5.48 2.47
N ALA A 311 23.08 -5.75 2.88
CA ALA A 311 23.60 -5.32 4.19
C ALA A 311 23.39 -3.82 4.42
N GLN A 312 22.64 -3.48 5.47
CA GLN A 312 22.36 -2.11 5.87
C GLN A 312 23.28 -1.68 7.02
N ASP A 313 23.36 -0.36 7.25
CA ASP A 313 24.05 0.17 8.43
C ASP A 313 23.39 -0.31 9.73
N ALA A 314 24.20 -0.44 10.78
CA ALA A 314 23.78 -0.88 12.11
C ALA A 314 22.64 -0.01 12.66
N SER A 315 22.62 1.29 12.38
CA SER A 315 21.53 2.19 12.82
C SER A 315 20.16 1.79 12.25
N PHE A 316 20.10 1.38 10.97
CA PHE A 316 18.85 0.95 10.34
C PHE A 316 18.34 -0.37 10.91
N ALA A 317 19.24 -1.35 11.04
CA ALA A 317 18.90 -2.65 11.61
C ALA A 317 18.47 -2.53 13.07
N GLN A 318 19.13 -1.67 13.84
CA GLN A 318 18.79 -1.36 15.22
C GLN A 318 17.41 -0.72 15.34
N ALA A 319 17.09 0.26 14.48
CA ALA A 319 15.78 0.91 14.48
C ALA A 319 14.66 -0.12 14.33
N ILE A 320 14.77 -1.01 13.33
CA ILE A 320 13.80 -2.10 13.12
C ILE A 320 13.80 -3.08 14.30
N ALA A 321 14.97 -3.47 14.80
CA ALA A 321 15.06 -4.46 15.88
C ALA A 321 14.36 -4.01 17.16
N TRP A 322 14.40 -2.72 17.47
CA TRP A 322 13.93 -2.17 18.74
C TRP A 322 12.61 -1.39 18.64
N HIS A 323 11.99 -1.35 17.45
CA HIS A 323 10.80 -0.53 17.20
C HIS A 323 9.61 -0.86 18.13
N SER A 324 9.49 -2.10 18.59
CA SER A 324 8.33 -2.54 19.38
C SER A 324 8.54 -2.42 20.89
N THR A 325 9.78 -2.49 21.36
CA THR A 325 10.15 -2.51 22.78
C THR A 325 10.79 -1.22 23.26
N ALA A 326 11.25 -0.35 22.35
CA ALA A 326 12.23 0.69 22.63
C ALA A 326 13.55 0.13 23.18
N HIS A 327 14.52 1.03 23.38
CA HIS A 327 15.82 0.75 23.97
C HIS A 327 16.41 2.06 24.54
N PRO A 328 17.21 2.04 25.62
CA PRO A 328 17.86 3.26 26.12
C PRO A 328 18.79 3.90 25.07
N ASP A 329 19.47 3.10 24.25
CA ASP A 329 20.42 3.60 23.24
C ASP A 329 19.80 3.77 21.83
N MET A 330 18.50 4.01 21.70
CA MET A 330 17.90 4.27 20.39
C MET A 330 18.55 5.45 19.68
N THR A 331 18.87 5.26 18.41
CA THR A 331 19.13 6.39 17.50
C THR A 331 17.85 7.21 17.26
N VAL A 332 17.99 8.42 16.73
CA VAL A 332 16.85 9.27 16.30
C VAL A 332 15.95 8.52 15.31
N LEU A 333 16.53 7.73 14.39
CA LEU A 333 15.74 6.87 13.49
C LEU A 333 14.93 5.82 14.26
N GLY A 334 15.51 5.22 15.30
CA GLY A 334 14.82 4.28 16.18
C GLY A 334 13.66 4.92 16.93
N GLU A 335 13.87 6.10 17.52
CA GLU A 335 12.81 6.87 18.19
C GLU A 335 11.67 7.19 17.22
N ILE A 336 11.99 7.66 16.01
CA ILE A 336 11.03 7.93 14.94
C ILE A 336 10.22 6.68 14.61
N LEU A 337 10.88 5.53 14.42
CA LEU A 337 10.20 4.30 14.03
C LEU A 337 9.32 3.74 15.14
N PHE A 338 9.79 3.78 16.39
CA PHE A 338 8.98 3.40 17.56
C PHE A 338 7.72 4.26 17.67
N LEU A 339 7.87 5.58 17.58
CA LEU A 339 6.73 6.50 17.62
C LEU A 339 5.78 6.23 16.45
N ALA A 340 6.30 6.12 15.23
CA ALA A 340 5.50 5.86 14.05
C ALA A 340 4.68 4.55 14.17
N ASP A 341 5.28 3.45 14.64
CA ASP A 341 4.53 2.20 14.90
C ASP A 341 3.34 2.43 15.86
N LYS A 342 3.52 3.23 16.91
CA LYS A 342 2.47 3.45 17.91
C LYS A 342 1.45 4.53 17.52
N ILE A 343 1.83 5.52 16.72
CA ILE A 343 0.99 6.72 16.51
C ILE A 343 0.67 7.04 15.05
N ALA A 344 1.04 6.17 14.10
CA ALA A 344 0.66 6.31 12.70
C ALA A 344 -0.87 6.44 12.49
N TYR A 345 -1.27 6.86 11.29
CA TYR A 345 -2.64 7.25 10.98
C TYR A 345 -3.68 6.13 11.09
N ASP A 346 -3.23 4.88 11.01
CA ASP A 346 -4.07 3.69 11.21
C ASP A 346 -4.41 3.44 12.70
N ARG A 347 -3.66 4.03 13.64
CA ARG A 347 -3.82 3.86 15.09
C ARG A 347 -4.90 4.76 15.67
N ASN A 348 -5.69 4.22 16.61
CA ASN A 348 -6.85 4.91 17.20
C ASN A 348 -7.07 4.58 18.69
N PHE A 349 -6.04 4.78 19.54
CA PHE A 349 -6.14 4.60 21.00
C PHE A 349 -5.92 5.91 21.76
N GLY A 350 -6.04 5.87 23.10
CA GLY A 350 -6.07 7.07 23.94
C GLY A 350 -4.80 7.93 23.85
N ARG A 351 -4.99 9.26 23.91
CA ARG A 351 -3.93 10.30 23.96
C ARG A 351 -2.97 10.38 22.77
N LEU A 352 -3.30 9.75 21.64
CA LEU A 352 -2.48 9.81 20.42
C LEU A 352 -2.21 11.24 19.95
N GLU A 353 -3.22 12.12 19.95
CA GLU A 353 -3.07 13.50 19.47
C GLU A 353 -2.00 14.30 20.25
N GLU A 354 -1.89 14.06 21.56
CA GLU A 354 -0.87 14.70 22.38
C GLU A 354 0.54 14.18 22.04
N ILE A 355 0.69 12.87 21.83
CA ILE A 355 1.97 12.26 21.44
C ILE A 355 2.37 12.72 20.04
N ARG A 356 1.40 12.78 19.11
CA ARG A 356 1.61 13.28 17.74
C ARG A 356 2.07 14.73 17.76
N ALA A 357 1.42 15.59 18.54
CA ALA A 357 1.82 17.00 18.69
C ALA A 357 3.27 17.13 19.16
N LEU A 358 3.65 16.44 20.25
CA LEU A 358 5.04 16.46 20.75
C LEU A 358 6.05 15.97 19.70
N ALA A 359 5.75 14.87 19.02
CA ALA A 359 6.63 14.30 18.00
C ALA A 359 6.79 15.25 16.79
N GLU A 360 5.72 15.93 16.38
CA GLU A 360 5.73 16.85 15.25
C GLU A 360 6.32 18.23 15.61
N GLU A 361 6.28 18.63 16.88
CA GLU A 361 6.98 19.80 17.44
C GLU A 361 8.48 19.54 17.65
N ARG A 362 8.97 18.36 17.24
CA ARG A 362 10.38 17.92 17.32
C ARG A 362 10.87 17.66 18.75
N ASP A 363 9.96 17.39 19.68
CA ASP A 363 10.27 16.91 21.01
C ASP A 363 10.09 15.39 21.10
N LEU A 364 11.01 14.67 20.45
CA LEU A 364 11.01 13.20 20.43
C LEU A 364 11.15 12.63 21.85
N ALA A 365 11.89 13.28 22.74
CA ALA A 365 12.09 12.79 24.11
C ALA A 365 10.77 12.83 24.90
N ALA A 366 10.03 13.94 24.86
CA ALA A 366 8.72 14.03 25.50
C ALA A 366 7.70 13.09 24.84
N ALA A 367 7.72 12.97 23.51
CA ALA A 367 6.87 12.03 22.79
C ALA A 367 7.13 10.57 23.19
N MET A 368 8.41 10.16 23.26
CA MET A 368 8.83 8.82 23.69
C MET A 368 8.40 8.53 25.12
N LYS A 369 8.65 9.46 26.05
CA LYS A 369 8.19 9.37 27.45
C LYS A 369 6.69 9.13 27.51
N ARG A 370 5.89 9.97 26.85
CA ARG A 370 4.44 9.85 26.88
C ARG A 370 3.94 8.56 26.22
N CYS A 371 4.57 8.15 25.13
CA CYS A 371 4.21 6.93 24.43
C CYS A 371 4.48 5.69 25.29
N LEU A 372 5.64 5.63 25.96
CA LEU A 372 5.99 4.53 26.87
C LEU A 372 5.02 4.46 28.08
N GLU A 373 4.60 5.59 28.65
CA GLU A 373 3.57 5.62 29.70
C GLU A 373 2.27 4.95 29.24
N GLU A 374 1.80 5.24 28.03
CA GLU A 374 0.57 4.64 27.49
C GLU A 374 0.76 3.15 27.16
N VAL A 375 1.92 2.74 26.66
CA VAL A 375 2.26 1.32 26.47
C VAL A 375 2.23 0.57 27.80
N PHE A 376 2.80 1.13 28.86
CA PHE A 376 2.81 0.50 30.19
C PHE A 376 1.41 0.40 30.79
N LYS A 377 0.57 1.43 30.61
CA LYS A 377 -0.84 1.38 31.02
C LYS A 377 -1.60 0.28 30.28
N ALA A 378 -1.37 0.12 28.97
CA ALA A 378 -1.98 -0.94 28.18
C ALA A 378 -1.54 -2.33 28.65
N LEU A 379 -0.23 -2.55 28.82
CA LEU A 379 0.31 -3.82 29.33
C LEU A 379 -0.26 -4.17 30.71
N ASN A 380 -0.34 -3.19 31.62
CA ASN A 380 -0.89 -3.41 32.96
C ASN A 380 -2.39 -3.79 32.92
N ARG A 381 -3.18 -3.22 31.99
CA ARG A 381 -4.59 -3.63 31.78
C ARG A 381 -4.70 -5.07 31.27
N GLU A 382 -3.72 -5.53 30.50
CA GLU A 382 -3.62 -6.91 30.01
C GLU A 382 -2.99 -7.88 31.02
N GLY A 383 -2.57 -7.40 32.20
CA GLY A 383 -1.86 -8.22 33.19
C GLY A 383 -0.44 -8.61 32.78
N LYS A 384 0.14 -7.93 31.80
CA LYS A 384 1.51 -8.15 31.30
C LYS A 384 2.47 -7.16 31.95
N LYS A 385 3.74 -7.54 32.08
CA LYS A 385 4.82 -6.66 32.54
C LYS A 385 5.60 -6.12 31.34
N PRO A 386 6.02 -4.85 31.36
CA PRO A 386 7.01 -4.35 30.40
C PRO A 386 8.31 -5.14 30.49
N CYS A 387 8.97 -5.32 29.35
CA CYS A 387 10.29 -5.94 29.28
C CYS A 387 11.39 -4.96 29.76
N SER A 388 12.57 -5.50 30.12
CA SER A 388 13.59 -4.72 30.83
C SER A 388 14.06 -3.45 30.09
N LEU A 389 14.39 -3.57 28.80
CA LEU A 389 14.82 -2.46 27.94
C LEU A 389 13.75 -1.38 27.79
N SER A 390 12.45 -1.72 27.81
CA SER A 390 11.40 -0.69 27.82
C SER A 390 11.44 0.15 29.09
N ILE A 391 11.67 -0.50 30.24
CA ILE A 391 11.78 0.18 31.53
C ILE A 391 13.02 1.07 31.54
N GLU A 392 14.18 0.55 31.11
CA GLU A 392 15.43 1.32 31.00
C GLU A 392 15.29 2.51 30.04
N ALA A 393 14.63 2.32 28.90
CA ALA A 393 14.32 3.39 27.96
C ALA A 393 13.44 4.46 28.62
N TYR A 394 12.39 4.06 29.35
CA TYR A 394 11.52 5.00 30.04
C TYR A 394 12.26 5.79 31.12
N GLU A 395 13.12 5.14 31.91
CA GLU A 395 13.95 5.80 32.92
C GLU A 395 14.93 6.81 32.33
N LYS A 396 15.45 6.55 31.12
CA LYS A 396 16.25 7.53 30.36
C LYS A 396 15.42 8.77 30.05
N TYR A 397 14.24 8.60 29.43
CA TYR A 397 13.42 9.75 29.01
C TYR A 397 12.82 10.53 30.18
N LEU A 398 12.66 9.92 31.37
CA LEU A 398 12.32 10.63 32.61
C LEU A 398 13.40 11.62 33.07
N LYS A 399 14.66 11.38 32.73
CA LYS A 399 15.80 12.22 33.12
C LYS A 399 16.11 13.31 32.10
N THR A 400 15.67 13.15 30.85
CA THR A 400 16.00 14.03 29.73
C THR A 400 14.86 14.97 29.32
N GLY A 401 13.64 14.80 29.85
CA GLY A 401 12.47 15.66 29.59
C GLY A 401 11.52 15.72 30.77
#